data_AF-A0A2U2MUD8-F1
#
_entry.id   AF-A0A2U2MUD8-F1
#
_cell.length_a   1.000
_cell.length_b   1.000
_cell.length_c   1.000
_cell.angle_alpha   90.00
_cell.angle_beta   90.00
_cell.angle_gamma   90.00
#
_symmetry.space_group_name_H-M   'P 1'
#
loop_
_entity.id
_entity.type
_entity.pdbx_description
1 polymer ?
#
loop_
_entity_poly.entity_id
_entity_poly.type
_entity_poly.pdbx_seq_one_letter_code
_entity_poly.pdbx_strand_id
1 'polypeptide(L)'
;MNNTSSSVLFDQPGPRGRRRIAVINWAAAICFLAVLALILMRLHNPPDGENQLDWQLWRPALEKEAWTDFYLPGLWMTVKASVLAVVGSVAFGLLFGFGRLLPNVVVRGASAVVVEFCRAVPVLLLMIFFWRWFAFAGMQEPSYWAVVLALVLYNGSVVAELVRSGVGNLPGGQREAALALGLTRTESLMQIEVPQAINAMLPAAVTQLVVVLKDTALGSIIMYTDLLQESRRLGSMYFNILQALVVAGIVYFFACWLLSRLAEWLPEHMQQRTAAPVDTEPVAPIAVMDPSNVNQIAVAKEVEELPLGGTPRKYHAHHRGTNASIHNWRRTRYEQGYDETHPDNRDVKADGEHEGSPATKTEARHESRKSFSGDHHRFGAASFKRGDGIGGGRDGIGGKPKI
;
A
#
# COMPACT_ATOMS: atom_id res chain seq x y z
N MET A 1 12.41 -21.86 -1.20
CA MET A 1 11.16 -21.49 -0.50
C MET A 1 10.53 -20.36 -1.29
N ASN A 2 9.54 -20.69 -2.13
CA ASN A 2 8.91 -19.73 -3.03
C ASN A 2 7.76 -19.05 -2.28
N ASN A 3 7.87 -17.73 -2.08
CA ASN A 3 6.89 -16.90 -1.40
C ASN A 3 5.55 -16.88 -2.16
N THR A 4 4.53 -17.55 -1.63
CA THR A 4 3.17 -17.63 -2.19
C THR A 4 2.34 -16.36 -1.97
N SER A 5 2.86 -15.38 -1.22
CA SER A 5 2.13 -14.19 -0.76
C SER A 5 1.91 -13.10 -1.83
N SER A 6 2.60 -13.14 -2.98
CA SER A 6 2.40 -12.17 -4.08
C SER A 6 1.36 -12.60 -5.12
N SER A 7 0.77 -13.80 -4.97
CA SER A 7 -0.18 -14.39 -5.93
C SER A 7 -1.60 -13.82 -5.88
N VAL A 8 -1.90 -12.93 -4.93
CA VAL A 8 -3.28 -12.47 -4.68
C VAL A 8 -3.69 -11.31 -5.61
N LEU A 9 -2.73 -10.58 -6.21
CA LEU A 9 -3.05 -9.43 -7.08
C LEU A 9 -2.94 -9.73 -8.59
N PHE A 10 -2.24 -10.79 -8.97
CA PHE A 10 -2.08 -11.19 -10.36
C PHE A 10 -2.45 -12.67 -10.52
N ASP A 11 -3.50 -12.96 -11.28
CA ASP A 11 -3.80 -14.32 -11.72
C ASP A 11 -2.54 -14.92 -12.37
N GLN A 12 -2.17 -16.14 -11.95
CA GLN A 12 -1.03 -16.80 -12.53
C GLN A 12 -1.26 -16.96 -14.04
N PRO A 13 -0.33 -16.47 -14.89
CA PRO A 13 -0.51 -16.56 -16.32
C PRO A 13 -0.62 -18.04 -16.70
N GLY A 14 -1.69 -18.39 -17.41
CA GLY A 14 -1.88 -19.73 -17.96
C GLY A 14 -0.75 -20.13 -18.91
N PRO A 15 -0.68 -21.39 -19.39
CA PRO A 15 0.43 -21.90 -20.18
C PRO A 15 0.71 -21.08 -21.46
N ARG A 16 -0.34 -20.53 -22.10
CA ARG A 16 -0.19 -19.60 -23.23
C ARG A 16 0.30 -18.21 -22.80
N GLY A 17 -0.10 -17.74 -21.62
CA GLY A 17 0.38 -16.49 -21.02
C GLY A 17 1.87 -16.55 -20.71
N ARG A 18 2.35 -17.63 -20.07
CA ARG A 18 3.79 -17.84 -19.79
C ARG A 18 4.63 -17.85 -21.06
N ARG A 19 4.16 -18.52 -22.13
CA ARG A 19 4.85 -18.51 -23.43
C ARG A 19 4.92 -17.09 -24.03
N ARG A 20 3.84 -16.32 -23.97
CA ARG A 20 3.82 -14.92 -24.46
C ARG A 20 4.77 -14.04 -23.66
N ILE A 21 4.75 -14.13 -22.32
CA ILE A 21 5.67 -13.38 -21.46
C ILE A 21 7.12 -13.73 -21.78
N ALA A 22 7.44 -15.02 -21.94
CA ALA A 22 8.79 -15.44 -22.31
C ALA A 22 9.22 -14.88 -23.67
N VAL A 23 8.36 -14.95 -24.69
CA VAL A 23 8.64 -14.38 -26.02
C VAL A 23 8.83 -12.87 -25.94
N ILE A 24 7.98 -12.15 -25.20
CA ILE A 24 8.10 -10.70 -25.02
C ILE A 24 9.40 -10.35 -24.29
N ASN A 25 9.74 -11.08 -23.21
CA ASN A 25 10.97 -10.84 -22.46
C ASN A 25 12.22 -11.10 -23.31
N TRP A 26 12.23 -12.17 -24.11
CA TRP A 26 13.33 -12.44 -25.04
C TRP A 26 13.41 -11.39 -26.15
N ALA A 27 12.28 -11.00 -26.73
CA ALA A 27 12.25 -9.93 -27.73
C ALA A 27 12.75 -8.60 -27.14
N ALA A 28 12.34 -8.27 -25.92
CA ALA A 28 12.82 -7.09 -25.19
C ALA A 28 14.32 -7.18 -24.89
N ALA A 29 14.82 -8.34 -24.45
CA ALA A 29 16.24 -8.56 -24.19
C ALA A 29 17.09 -8.45 -25.46
N ILE A 30 16.63 -9.03 -26.58
CA ILE A 30 17.29 -8.91 -27.88
C ILE A 30 17.29 -7.46 -28.36
N CYS A 31 16.15 -6.77 -28.25
CA CYS A 31 16.04 -5.35 -28.59
C CYS A 31 17.00 -4.50 -27.75
N PHE A 32 17.06 -4.74 -26.44
CA PHE A 32 17.98 -4.06 -25.53
C PHE A 32 19.45 -4.30 -25.90
N LEU A 33 19.83 -5.56 -26.16
CA LEU A 33 21.19 -5.91 -26.59
C LEU A 33 21.54 -5.29 -27.95
N ALA A 34 20.59 -5.23 -28.89
CA ALA A 34 20.78 -4.58 -30.18
C ALA A 34 21.02 -3.07 -30.02
N VAL A 35 20.22 -2.40 -29.16
CA VAL A 35 20.42 -0.98 -28.84
C VAL A 35 21.77 -0.75 -28.16
N LEU A 36 22.14 -1.60 -27.20
CA LEU A 36 23.44 -1.52 -26.52
C LEU A 36 24.60 -1.70 -27.51
N ALA A 37 24.49 -2.67 -28.41
CA ALA A 37 25.48 -2.88 -29.47
C ALA A 37 25.57 -1.66 -30.39
N LEU A 38 24.44 -1.07 -30.80
CA LEU A 38 24.42 0.15 -31.59
C LEU A 38 25.10 1.32 -30.88
N ILE A 39 24.85 1.49 -29.57
CA ILE A 39 25.52 2.51 -28.75
C ILE A 39 27.03 2.27 -28.73
N LEU A 40 27.48 1.05 -28.46
CA LEU A 40 28.91 0.71 -28.40
C LEU A 40 29.59 0.86 -29.76
N MET A 41 28.94 0.42 -30.85
CA MET A 41 29.44 0.63 -32.20
C MET A 41 29.56 2.12 -32.55
N ARG A 42 28.55 2.91 -32.16
CA ARG A 42 28.54 4.35 -32.37
C ARG A 42 29.61 5.07 -31.56
N LEU A 43 29.92 4.55 -30.37
CA LEU A 43 30.93 5.10 -29.47
C LEU A 43 32.35 4.69 -29.88
N HIS A 44 32.51 3.49 -30.45
CA HIS A 44 33.77 3.01 -30.99
C HIS A 44 34.16 3.72 -32.29
N ASN A 45 33.19 3.90 -33.20
CA ASN A 45 33.36 4.56 -34.49
C ASN A 45 32.38 5.74 -34.63
N PRO A 46 32.64 6.88 -33.97
CA PRO A 46 31.92 8.10 -34.25
C PRO A 46 32.23 8.58 -35.68
N PRO A 47 31.28 9.24 -36.38
CA PRO A 47 31.45 9.57 -37.80
C PRO A 47 32.41 10.75 -38.00
N ASP A 48 32.59 11.59 -36.97
CA ASP A 48 33.38 12.82 -36.99
C ASP A 48 34.31 12.94 -35.76
N GLY A 49 34.69 11.82 -35.12
CA GLY A 49 35.43 11.86 -33.86
C GLY A 49 36.33 10.66 -33.60
N GLU A 50 37.11 10.76 -32.53
CA GLU A 50 38.00 9.69 -32.07
C GLU A 50 37.24 8.63 -31.26
N ASN A 51 37.78 7.41 -31.25
CA ASN A 51 37.24 6.27 -30.51
C ASN A 51 37.09 6.61 -29.01
N GLN A 52 35.85 6.83 -28.58
CA GLN A 52 35.53 7.21 -27.21
C GLN A 52 35.68 6.04 -26.22
N LEU A 53 35.91 4.81 -26.71
CA LEU A 53 36.19 3.65 -25.88
C LEU A 53 37.70 3.40 -25.70
N ASP A 54 38.56 4.25 -26.24
CA ASP A 54 40.01 4.09 -26.08
C ASP A 54 40.42 4.15 -24.60
N TRP A 55 41.28 3.21 -24.21
CA TRP A 55 41.83 3.09 -22.86
C TRP A 55 42.54 4.37 -22.40
N GLN A 56 43.09 5.16 -23.32
CA GLN A 56 43.77 6.42 -22.99
C GLN A 56 42.83 7.42 -22.30
N LEU A 57 41.55 7.44 -22.66
CA LEU A 57 40.55 8.34 -22.07
C LEU A 57 40.15 7.91 -20.64
N TRP A 58 40.38 6.65 -20.27
CA TRP A 58 40.06 6.13 -18.94
C TRP A 58 41.14 6.44 -17.90
N ARG A 59 42.40 6.60 -18.32
CA ARG A 59 43.52 6.82 -17.39
C ARG A 59 43.31 8.05 -16.50
N PRO A 60 42.99 9.25 -17.02
CA PRO A 60 42.83 10.43 -16.17
C PRO A 60 41.63 10.32 -15.22
N ALA A 61 40.62 9.50 -15.55
CA ALA A 61 39.47 9.28 -14.67
C ALA A 61 39.74 8.26 -13.55
N LEU A 62 40.80 7.45 -13.67
CA LEU A 62 41.15 6.40 -12.71
C LEU A 62 42.38 6.75 -11.87
N GLU A 63 43.13 7.77 -12.27
CA GLU A 63 44.30 8.30 -11.57
C GLU A 63 43.96 8.83 -10.17
N LYS A 64 44.95 8.78 -9.27
CA LYS A 64 44.76 9.10 -7.85
C LYS A 64 44.29 10.55 -7.66
N GLU A 65 44.82 11.44 -8.48
CA GLU A 65 44.54 12.87 -8.52
C GLU A 65 43.04 13.13 -8.79
N ALA A 66 42.42 12.35 -9.70
CA ALA A 66 40.99 12.44 -9.94
C ALA A 66 40.15 12.12 -8.69
N TRP A 67 40.59 11.13 -7.90
CA TRP A 67 39.91 10.75 -6.67
C TRP A 67 40.08 11.80 -5.57
N THR A 68 41.30 12.31 -5.36
CA THR A 68 41.57 13.27 -4.28
C THR A 68 40.99 14.64 -4.56
N ASP A 69 41.00 15.07 -5.83
CA ASP A 69 40.72 16.46 -6.18
C ASP A 69 39.27 16.68 -6.66
N PHE A 70 38.61 15.62 -7.13
CA PHE A 70 37.27 15.71 -7.72
C PHE A 70 36.26 14.74 -7.08
N TYR A 71 36.49 13.41 -7.16
CA TYR A 71 35.46 12.44 -6.74
C TYR A 71 35.18 12.45 -5.23
N LEU A 72 36.21 12.39 -4.38
CA LEU A 72 36.02 12.39 -2.93
C LEU A 72 35.48 13.73 -2.41
N PRO A 73 35.99 14.91 -2.84
CA PRO A 73 35.39 16.19 -2.46
C PRO A 73 33.95 16.34 -2.93
N GLY A 74 33.63 15.95 -4.17
CA GLY A 74 32.27 16.00 -4.70
C GLY A 74 31.32 15.06 -3.97
N LEU A 75 31.76 13.84 -3.66
CA LEU A 75 31.02 12.88 -2.83
C LEU A 75 30.79 13.42 -1.42
N TRP A 76 31.79 14.04 -0.82
CA TRP A 76 31.66 14.67 0.50
C TRP A 76 30.60 15.77 0.49
N MET A 77 30.62 16.65 -0.50
CA MET A 77 29.60 17.70 -0.63
C MET A 77 28.20 17.10 -0.85
N THR A 78 28.09 16.07 -1.69
CA THR A 78 26.86 15.31 -1.91
C THR A 78 26.29 14.76 -0.60
N VAL A 79 27.12 14.06 0.19
CA VAL A 79 26.73 13.50 1.48
C VAL A 79 26.38 14.61 2.47
N LYS A 80 27.19 15.66 2.58
CA LYS A 80 26.96 16.81 3.47
C LYS A 80 25.59 17.46 3.21
N ALA A 81 25.28 17.76 1.94
CA ALA A 81 23.98 18.33 1.57
C ALA A 81 22.83 17.35 1.83
N SER A 82 22.99 16.07 1.48
CA SER A 82 21.96 15.05 1.68
C SER A 82 21.61 14.85 3.16
N VAL A 83 22.61 14.81 4.06
CA VAL A 83 22.39 14.63 5.50
C VAL A 83 21.62 15.80 6.08
N LEU A 84 22.04 17.03 5.77
CA LEU A 84 21.36 18.23 6.25
C LEU A 84 19.94 18.33 5.67
N ALA A 85 19.78 17.99 4.38
CA ALA A 85 18.48 17.96 3.72
C ALA A 85 17.54 16.92 4.33
N VAL A 86 18.03 15.71 4.63
CA VAL A 86 17.24 14.64 5.27
C VAL A 86 16.77 15.09 6.65
N VAL A 87 17.68 15.59 7.51
CA VAL A 87 17.32 16.05 8.86
C VAL A 87 16.30 17.19 8.78
N GLY A 88 16.53 18.18 7.91
CA GLY A 88 15.60 19.27 7.70
C GLY A 88 14.25 18.82 7.13
N SER A 89 14.24 17.85 6.21
CA SER A 89 13.02 17.28 5.62
C SER A 89 12.20 16.53 6.65
N VAL A 90 12.83 15.76 7.53
CA VAL A 90 12.13 15.07 8.63
C VAL A 90 11.53 16.10 9.59
N ALA A 91 12.29 17.12 10.00
CA ALA A 91 11.78 18.17 10.87
C ALA A 91 10.60 18.93 10.24
N PHE A 92 10.75 19.37 8.99
CA PHE A 92 9.70 20.04 8.22
C PHE A 92 8.48 19.14 8.04
N GLY A 93 8.69 17.88 7.66
CA GLY A 93 7.64 16.92 7.37
C GLY A 93 6.83 16.54 8.61
N LEU A 94 7.49 16.35 9.76
CA LEU A 94 6.79 16.11 11.02
C LEU A 94 6.00 17.36 11.44
N LEU A 95 6.59 18.55 11.37
CA LEU A 95 5.94 19.79 11.75
C LEU A 95 4.64 20.03 10.94
N PHE A 96 4.73 20.02 9.61
CA PHE A 96 3.58 20.28 8.76
C PHE A 96 2.64 19.07 8.62
N GLY A 97 3.17 17.84 8.73
CA GLY A 97 2.38 16.61 8.79
C GLY A 97 1.45 16.59 10.00
N PHE A 98 1.98 16.92 11.19
CA PHE A 98 1.16 17.07 12.40
C PHE A 98 0.18 18.23 12.27
N GLY A 99 0.63 19.37 11.75
CA GLY A 99 -0.23 20.52 11.47
C GLY A 99 -1.47 20.16 10.64
N ARG A 100 -1.34 19.26 9.66
CA ARG A 100 -2.46 18.77 8.82
C ARG A 100 -3.40 17.81 9.53
N LEU A 101 -2.95 17.12 10.57
CA LEU A 101 -3.76 16.16 11.33
C LEU A 101 -4.56 16.82 12.45
N LEU A 102 -4.15 18.01 12.89
CA LEU A 102 -4.82 18.74 13.96
C LEU A 102 -6.28 19.10 13.60
N PRO A 103 -7.18 19.15 14.59
CA PRO A 103 -8.58 19.51 14.38
C PRO A 103 -8.79 20.99 14.02
N ASN A 104 -7.83 21.87 14.33
CA ASN A 104 -7.93 23.30 14.04
C ASN A 104 -7.85 23.54 12.52
N VAL A 105 -8.94 24.06 11.95
CA VAL A 105 -9.10 24.30 10.51
C VAL A 105 -8.06 25.28 9.94
N VAL A 106 -7.62 26.26 10.73
CA VAL A 106 -6.65 27.28 10.28
C VAL A 106 -5.26 26.66 10.16
N VAL A 107 -4.79 25.97 11.20
CA VAL A 107 -3.47 25.30 11.20
C VAL A 107 -3.42 24.23 10.13
N ARG A 108 -4.49 23.44 10.01
CA ARG A 108 -4.62 22.43 8.97
C ARG A 108 -4.60 23.01 7.56
N GLY A 109 -5.34 24.10 7.34
CA GLY A 109 -5.40 24.80 6.05
C GLY A 109 -4.04 25.40 5.66
N ALA A 110 -3.40 26.13 6.58
CA ALA A 110 -2.09 26.72 6.35
C ALA A 110 -1.03 25.64 6.05
N SER A 111 -1.02 24.57 6.84
CA SER A 111 -0.09 23.44 6.62
C SER A 111 -0.35 22.74 5.29
N ALA A 112 -1.61 22.59 4.88
CA ALA A 112 -1.97 22.01 3.59
C ALA A 112 -1.47 22.87 2.43
N VAL A 113 -1.65 24.20 2.48
CA VAL A 113 -1.17 25.11 1.43
C VAL A 113 0.35 25.03 1.28
N VAL A 114 1.09 25.07 2.39
CA VAL A 114 2.56 24.97 2.35
C VAL A 114 3.02 23.64 1.75
N VAL A 115 2.47 22.53 2.23
CA VAL A 115 2.85 21.18 1.76
C VAL A 115 2.50 20.99 0.29
N GLU A 116 1.29 21.37 -0.15
CA GLU A 116 0.92 21.19 -1.55
C GLU A 116 1.69 22.12 -2.48
N PHE A 117 2.03 23.35 -2.05
CA PHE A 117 2.91 24.22 -2.82
C PHE A 117 4.30 23.60 -3.00
N CYS A 118 4.95 23.17 -1.91
CA CYS A 118 6.28 22.59 -1.95
C CYS A 118 6.34 21.30 -2.80
N ARG A 119 5.24 20.54 -2.86
CA ARG A 119 5.15 19.32 -3.67
C ARG A 119 4.79 19.58 -5.12
N ALA A 120 4.00 20.63 -5.41
CA ALA A 120 3.57 20.97 -6.76
C ALA A 120 4.67 21.67 -7.56
N VAL A 121 5.54 22.42 -6.90
CA VAL A 121 6.64 23.14 -7.57
C VAL A 121 7.81 22.18 -7.82
N PRO A 122 8.35 22.11 -9.06
CA PRO A 122 9.55 21.32 -9.33
C PRO A 122 10.73 21.74 -8.45
N VAL A 123 11.38 20.78 -7.80
CA VAL A 123 12.48 21.05 -6.85
C VAL A 123 13.65 21.80 -7.50
N LEU A 124 13.94 21.51 -8.78
CA LEU A 124 14.96 22.24 -9.54
C LEU A 124 14.63 23.74 -9.69
N LEU A 125 13.35 24.08 -9.85
CA LEU A 125 12.92 25.48 -9.92
C LEU A 125 13.14 26.18 -8.58
N LEU A 126 12.83 25.50 -7.46
CA LEU A 126 13.13 26.01 -6.12
C LEU A 126 14.64 26.26 -5.94
N MET A 127 15.49 25.32 -6.39
CA MET A 127 16.95 25.49 -6.33
C MET A 127 17.40 26.74 -7.09
N ILE A 128 16.93 26.94 -8.32
CA ILE A 128 17.30 28.12 -9.13
C ILE A 128 16.83 29.41 -8.47
N PHE A 129 15.61 29.44 -7.95
CA PHE A 129 15.05 30.61 -7.28
C PHE A 129 15.81 30.97 -6.01
N PHE A 130 16.03 30.00 -5.11
CA PHE A 130 16.77 30.24 -3.86
C PHE A 130 18.22 30.61 -4.12
N TRP A 131 18.86 29.98 -5.12
CA TRP A 131 20.21 30.36 -5.50
C TRP A 131 20.28 31.82 -5.91
N ARG A 132 19.34 32.28 -6.76
CA ARG A 132 19.28 33.69 -7.18
C ARG A 132 19.02 34.63 -6.01
N TRP A 133 18.11 34.25 -5.11
CA TRP A 133 17.78 35.01 -3.92
C TRP A 133 18.97 35.14 -2.96
N PHE A 134 19.62 34.02 -2.62
CA PHE A 134 20.78 34.00 -1.72
C PHE A 134 22.00 34.71 -2.31
N ALA A 135 22.22 34.59 -3.62
CA ALA A 135 23.26 35.34 -4.31
C ALA A 135 23.01 36.86 -4.23
N PHE A 136 21.77 37.30 -4.44
CA PHE A 136 21.39 38.71 -4.31
C PHE A 136 21.55 39.21 -2.85
N ALA A 137 21.24 38.35 -1.88
CA ALA A 137 21.41 38.64 -0.46
C ALA A 137 22.88 38.62 0.02
N GLY A 138 23.85 38.30 -0.86
CA GLY A 138 25.27 38.26 -0.51
C GLY A 138 25.67 37.12 0.43
N MET A 139 24.86 36.05 0.50
CA MET A 139 25.16 34.90 1.35
C MET A 139 26.37 34.11 0.84
N GLN A 140 27.16 33.58 1.77
CA GLN A 140 28.24 32.65 1.44
C GLN A 140 27.66 31.30 0.96
N GLU A 141 28.30 30.70 -0.04
CA GLU A 141 27.88 29.42 -0.65
C GLU A 141 26.39 29.38 -1.04
N PRO A 142 25.89 30.32 -1.87
CA PRO A 142 24.47 30.42 -2.18
C PRO A 142 23.93 29.15 -2.85
N SER A 143 24.76 28.46 -3.65
CA SER A 143 24.35 27.20 -4.31
C SER A 143 24.15 26.06 -3.31
N TYR A 144 24.98 25.96 -2.27
CA TYR A 144 24.84 24.92 -1.24
C TYR A 144 23.52 25.09 -0.48
N TRP A 145 23.25 26.29 0.02
CA TRP A 145 22.02 26.57 0.76
C TRP A 145 20.77 26.45 -0.10
N ALA A 146 20.85 26.81 -1.38
CA ALA A 146 19.75 26.63 -2.31
C ALA A 146 19.39 25.17 -2.53
N VAL A 147 20.39 24.30 -2.73
CA VAL A 147 20.18 22.83 -2.83
C VAL A 147 19.57 22.30 -1.55
N VAL A 148 20.18 22.60 -0.40
CA VAL A 148 19.71 22.10 0.91
C VAL A 148 18.26 22.54 1.16
N LEU A 149 17.95 23.83 1.05
CA LEU A 149 16.61 24.33 1.35
C LEU A 149 15.55 23.78 0.38
N ALA A 150 15.86 23.73 -0.92
CA ALA A 150 14.94 23.17 -1.91
C ALA A 150 14.64 21.69 -1.62
N LEU A 151 15.68 20.90 -1.30
CA LEU A 151 15.52 19.50 -0.94
C LEU A 151 14.73 19.33 0.36
N VAL A 152 14.96 20.19 1.38
CA VAL A 152 14.20 20.20 2.64
C VAL A 152 12.72 20.42 2.40
N LEU A 153 12.37 21.43 1.61
CA LEU A 153 10.97 21.77 1.34
C LEU A 153 10.27 20.68 0.53
N TYR A 154 10.91 20.21 -0.54
CA TYR A 154 10.33 19.17 -1.41
C TYR A 154 10.20 17.84 -0.67
N ASN A 155 11.30 17.29 -0.13
CA ASN A 155 11.26 16.00 0.55
C ASN A 155 10.50 16.09 1.88
N GLY A 156 10.56 17.23 2.57
CA GLY A 156 9.75 17.47 3.76
C GLY A 156 8.25 17.45 3.47
N SER A 157 7.81 17.97 2.32
CA SER A 157 6.41 17.86 1.89
C SER A 157 5.98 16.41 1.65
N VAL A 158 6.88 15.58 1.09
CA VAL A 158 6.67 14.14 0.90
C VAL A 158 6.58 13.43 2.26
N VAL A 159 7.46 13.75 3.20
CA VAL A 159 7.42 13.20 4.57
C VAL A 159 6.14 13.62 5.30
N ALA A 160 5.68 14.86 5.16
CA ALA A 160 4.42 15.32 5.74
C ALA A 160 3.22 14.51 5.21
N GLU A 161 3.21 14.22 3.92
CA GLU A 161 2.18 13.40 3.29
C GLU A 161 2.25 11.94 3.73
N LEU A 162 3.47 11.41 3.89
CA LEU A 162 3.70 10.06 4.41
C LEU A 162 3.15 9.91 5.84
N VAL A 163 3.41 10.88 6.72
CA VAL A 163 2.88 10.90 8.10
C VAL A 163 1.35 10.96 8.09
N ARG A 164 0.77 11.84 7.26
CA ARG A 164 -0.69 11.98 7.12
C ARG A 164 -1.34 10.69 6.64
N SER A 165 -0.78 10.09 5.59
CA SER A 165 -1.26 8.82 5.04
C SER A 165 -1.05 7.67 6.03
N GLY A 166 0.04 7.68 6.80
CA GLY A 166 0.32 6.66 7.79
C GLY A 166 -0.71 6.63 8.91
N VAL A 167 -1.10 7.80 9.43
CA VAL A 167 -2.19 7.90 10.41
C VAL A 167 -3.53 7.47 9.79
N GLY A 168 -3.79 7.90 8.56
CA GLY A 168 -5.02 7.53 7.85
C GLY A 168 -5.17 6.02 7.56
N ASN A 169 -4.06 5.27 7.55
CA ASN A 169 -4.05 3.83 7.29
C ASN A 169 -4.17 2.98 8.57
N LEU A 170 -4.21 3.60 9.75
CA LEU A 170 -4.39 2.86 11.01
C LEU A 170 -5.83 2.35 11.16
N PRO A 171 -6.03 1.18 11.81
CA PRO A 171 -7.38 0.68 12.10
C PRO A 171 -8.17 1.68 12.94
N GLY A 172 -9.40 2.00 12.50
CA GLY A 172 -10.26 2.99 13.17
C GLY A 172 -10.56 2.67 14.64
N GLY A 173 -10.53 1.38 15.02
CA GLY A 173 -10.77 0.91 16.38
C GLY A 173 -9.80 1.49 17.43
N GLN A 174 -8.56 1.84 17.05
CA GLN A 174 -7.60 2.49 17.97
C GLN A 174 -8.13 3.82 18.48
N ARG A 175 -8.65 4.63 17.56
CA ARG A 175 -9.23 5.94 17.88
C ARG A 175 -10.54 5.80 18.66
N GLU A 176 -11.38 4.84 18.29
CA GLU A 176 -12.64 4.57 19.00
C GLU A 176 -12.40 4.14 20.45
N ALA A 177 -11.43 3.26 20.68
CA ALA A 177 -11.02 2.83 22.02
C ALA A 177 -10.46 3.99 22.85
N ALA A 178 -9.58 4.81 22.27
CA ALA A 178 -9.01 5.99 22.93
C ALA A 178 -10.09 6.99 23.37
N LEU A 179 -11.05 7.28 22.49
CA LEU A 179 -12.18 8.16 22.80
C LEU A 179 -13.10 7.55 23.87
N ALA A 180 -13.33 6.24 23.85
CA ALA A 180 -14.11 5.53 24.88
C ALA A 180 -13.45 5.56 26.27
N LEU A 181 -12.11 5.64 26.31
CA LEU A 181 -11.33 5.82 27.54
C LEU A 181 -11.27 7.29 28.02
N GLY A 182 -11.95 8.21 27.33
CA GLY A 182 -12.05 9.62 27.72
C GLY A 182 -10.94 10.52 27.19
N LEU A 183 -10.05 10.01 26.32
CA LEU A 183 -9.05 10.85 25.67
C LEU A 183 -9.73 11.79 24.67
N THR A 184 -9.23 13.02 24.57
CA THR A 184 -9.63 13.93 23.51
C THR A 184 -9.10 13.46 22.16
N ARG A 185 -9.69 13.93 21.05
CA ARG A 185 -9.21 13.61 19.70
C ARG A 185 -7.73 13.96 19.49
N THR A 186 -7.26 15.05 20.08
CA THR A 186 -5.85 15.47 19.97
C THR A 186 -4.94 14.58 20.80
N GLU A 187 -5.37 14.15 21.99
CA GLU A 187 -4.62 13.19 22.82
C GLU A 187 -4.55 11.82 22.16
N SER A 188 -5.66 11.29 21.64
CA SER A 188 -5.69 10.06 20.83
C SER A 188 -4.71 10.16 19.66
N LEU A 189 -4.76 11.26 18.92
CA LEU A 189 -3.91 11.46 17.76
C LEU A 189 -2.43 11.53 18.14
N MET A 190 -2.04 12.35 19.12
CA MET A 190 -0.64 12.61 19.46
C MET A 190 0.01 11.50 20.29
N GLN A 191 -0.75 10.84 21.18
CA GLN A 191 -0.21 9.83 22.08
C GLN A 191 -0.28 8.42 21.51
N ILE A 192 -1.24 8.15 20.62
CA ILE A 192 -1.52 6.78 20.13
C ILE A 192 -1.30 6.69 18.62
N GLU A 193 -2.04 7.45 17.82
CA GLU A 193 -2.07 7.27 16.36
C GLU A 193 -0.75 7.70 15.69
N VAL A 194 -0.22 8.88 16.02
CA VAL A 194 0.99 9.43 15.40
C VAL A 194 2.24 8.58 15.68
N PRO A 195 2.55 8.18 16.92
CA PRO A 195 3.70 7.32 17.19
C PRO A 195 3.62 5.98 16.45
N GLN A 196 2.43 5.38 16.38
CA GLN A 196 2.22 4.14 15.62
C GLN A 196 2.42 4.35 14.12
N ALA A 197 1.86 5.43 13.57
CA ALA A 197 2.00 5.77 12.16
C ALA A 197 3.46 6.01 11.75
N ILE A 198 4.24 6.73 12.56
CA ILE A 198 5.67 6.98 12.27
C ILE A 198 6.44 5.67 12.16
N ASN A 199 6.22 4.74 13.11
CA ASN A 199 6.86 3.43 13.08
C ASN A 199 6.42 2.60 11.87
N ALA A 200 5.14 2.63 11.52
CA ALA A 200 4.61 1.92 10.36
C ALA A 200 5.15 2.49 9.03
N MET A 201 5.45 3.79 8.98
CA MET A 201 5.95 4.48 7.80
C MET A 201 7.48 4.54 7.73
N LEU A 202 8.20 4.08 8.75
CA LEU A 202 9.66 4.09 8.80
C LEU A 202 10.32 3.48 7.55
N PRO A 203 9.86 2.32 7.01
CA PRO A 203 10.45 1.76 5.79
C PRO A 203 10.37 2.73 4.60
N ALA A 204 9.22 3.38 4.40
CA ALA A 204 9.04 4.36 3.35
C ALA A 204 9.86 5.64 3.58
N ALA A 205 9.92 6.14 4.82
CA ALA A 205 10.73 7.30 5.17
C ALA A 205 12.23 7.05 4.91
N VAL A 206 12.67 5.82 5.14
CA VAL A 206 14.04 5.40 4.94
C VAL A 206 14.39 5.26 3.44
N THR A 207 13.47 4.79 2.59
CA THR A 207 13.67 4.84 1.13
C THR A 207 13.84 6.27 0.60
N GLN A 208 13.26 7.27 1.29
CA GLN A 208 13.41 8.68 0.93
C GLN A 208 14.85 9.19 1.08
N LEU A 209 15.68 8.61 1.95
CA LEU A 209 17.09 9.00 2.09
C LEU A 209 17.87 8.80 0.78
N VAL A 210 17.60 7.69 0.08
CA VAL A 210 18.24 7.37 -1.19
C VAL A 210 17.78 8.32 -2.29
N VAL A 211 16.51 8.73 -2.25
CA VAL A 211 15.95 9.74 -3.18
C VAL A 211 16.65 11.08 -2.96
N VAL A 212 16.74 11.55 -1.71
CA VAL A 212 17.38 12.83 -1.38
C VAL A 212 18.84 12.86 -1.84
N LEU A 213 19.59 11.77 -1.65
CA LEU A 213 20.98 11.67 -2.09
C LEU A 213 21.12 11.77 -3.62
N LYS A 214 20.21 11.18 -4.38
CA LYS A 214 20.21 11.29 -5.85
C LYS A 214 19.80 12.68 -6.31
N ASP A 215 18.83 13.29 -5.63
CA ASP A 215 18.31 14.61 -5.99
C ASP A 215 19.32 15.75 -5.75
N THR A 216 20.39 15.54 -4.97
CA THR A 216 21.48 16.54 -4.86
C THR A 216 22.14 16.82 -6.21
N ALA A 217 22.12 15.84 -7.12
CA ALA A 217 22.69 15.96 -8.46
C ALA A 217 21.99 17.01 -9.33
N LEU A 218 20.73 17.35 -9.00
CA LEU A 218 20.02 18.46 -9.65
C LEU A 218 20.70 19.81 -9.37
N GLY A 219 21.43 19.91 -8.26
CA GLY A 219 22.20 21.10 -7.88
C GLY A 219 23.32 21.44 -8.88
N SER A 220 23.79 20.47 -9.67
CA SER A 220 24.86 20.71 -10.66
C SER A 220 24.47 21.82 -11.67
N ILE A 221 23.17 22.04 -11.91
CA ILE A 221 22.66 23.09 -12.80
C ILE A 221 23.00 24.50 -12.28
N ILE A 222 23.04 24.70 -10.97
CA ILE A 222 23.38 25.97 -10.32
C ILE A 222 24.85 26.03 -9.86
N MET A 223 25.71 25.25 -10.53
CA MET A 223 27.15 25.14 -10.25
C MET A 223 27.45 24.70 -8.82
N TYR A 224 26.54 23.96 -8.17
CA TYR A 224 26.84 23.31 -6.91
C TYR A 224 27.86 22.19 -7.15
N THR A 225 28.98 22.21 -6.42
CA THR A 225 30.12 21.28 -6.58
C THR A 225 29.85 19.94 -5.89
N ASP A 226 28.82 19.23 -6.35
CA ASP A 226 28.50 17.86 -5.96
C ASP A 226 29.32 16.85 -6.77
N LEU A 227 29.08 15.55 -6.55
CA LEU A 227 29.81 14.49 -7.25
C LEU A 227 29.61 14.58 -8.76
N LEU A 228 28.39 14.88 -9.23
CA LEU A 228 28.13 15.03 -10.66
C LEU A 228 28.88 16.21 -11.25
N GLN A 229 28.84 17.38 -10.61
CA GLN A 229 29.48 18.59 -11.10
C GLN A 229 31.01 18.48 -11.10
N GLU A 230 31.60 17.91 -10.06
CA GLU A 230 33.06 17.68 -10.00
C GLU A 230 33.51 16.69 -11.07
N SER A 231 32.73 15.64 -11.33
CA SER A 231 33.02 14.69 -12.41
C SER A 231 32.91 15.32 -13.80
N ARG A 232 31.96 16.24 -14.00
CA ARG A 232 31.89 17.04 -15.24
C ARG A 232 33.09 17.98 -15.38
N ARG A 233 33.57 18.57 -14.28
CA ARG A 233 34.75 19.44 -14.27
C ARG A 233 36.01 18.66 -14.65
N LEU A 234 36.22 17.49 -14.05
CA LEU A 234 37.30 16.56 -14.41
C LEU A 234 37.21 16.16 -15.89
N GLY A 235 36.03 15.71 -16.32
CA GLY A 235 35.76 15.31 -17.69
C GLY A 235 36.00 16.40 -18.74
N SER A 236 35.69 17.65 -18.39
CA SER A 236 35.96 18.81 -19.24
C SER A 236 37.44 19.18 -19.28
N MET A 237 38.19 18.94 -18.20
CA MET A 237 39.62 19.26 -18.11
C MET A 237 40.47 18.33 -18.98
N TYR A 238 40.14 17.04 -19.00
CA TYR A 238 40.88 16.00 -19.75
C TYR A 238 40.17 15.53 -21.02
N PHE A 239 39.10 16.23 -21.45
CA PHE A 239 38.28 15.87 -22.61
C PHE A 239 37.71 14.43 -22.58
N ASN A 240 37.54 13.85 -21.40
CA ASN A 240 37.08 12.47 -21.16
C ASN A 240 35.77 12.45 -20.34
N ILE A 241 34.82 13.32 -20.70
CA ILE A 241 33.57 13.51 -19.95
C ILE A 241 32.76 12.23 -19.77
N LEU A 242 32.74 11.35 -20.77
CA LEU A 242 32.01 10.09 -20.69
C LEU A 242 32.61 9.18 -19.61
N GLN A 243 33.92 8.97 -19.64
CA GLN A 243 34.65 8.09 -18.74
C GLN A 243 34.55 8.63 -17.31
N ALA A 244 34.72 9.94 -17.14
CA ALA A 244 34.57 10.60 -15.84
C ALA A 244 33.16 10.41 -15.25
N LEU A 245 32.11 10.52 -16.08
CA LEU A 245 30.72 10.29 -15.67
C LEU A 245 30.39 8.81 -15.44
N VAL A 246 31.01 7.88 -16.15
CA VAL A 246 30.84 6.44 -15.89
C VAL A 246 31.40 6.09 -14.51
N VAL A 247 32.61 6.56 -14.18
CA VAL A 247 33.20 6.38 -12.85
C VAL A 247 32.31 7.02 -11.78
N ALA A 248 31.83 8.24 -12.00
CA ALA A 248 30.88 8.90 -11.10
C ALA A 248 29.59 8.09 -10.90
N GLY A 249 29.05 7.50 -11.97
CA GLY A 249 27.86 6.65 -11.93
C GLY A 249 28.08 5.38 -11.11
N ILE A 250 29.27 4.77 -11.20
CA ILE A 250 29.67 3.63 -10.36
C ILE A 250 29.75 4.06 -8.89
N VAL A 251 30.35 5.22 -8.60
CA VAL A 251 30.43 5.77 -7.23
C VAL A 251 29.03 6.04 -6.68
N TYR A 252 28.13 6.68 -7.45
CA TYR A 252 26.74 6.88 -7.07
C TYR A 252 26.01 5.55 -6.82
N PHE A 253 26.24 4.55 -7.66
CA PHE A 253 25.65 3.22 -7.48
C PHE A 253 26.06 2.61 -6.15
N PHE A 254 27.37 2.58 -5.83
CA PHE A 254 27.85 2.03 -4.56
C PHE A 254 27.36 2.86 -3.36
N ALA A 255 27.36 4.19 -3.44
CA ALA A 255 26.85 5.05 -2.39
C ALA A 255 25.35 4.79 -2.13
N CYS A 256 24.54 4.73 -3.18
CA CYS A 256 23.10 4.44 -3.07
C CYS A 256 22.85 3.01 -2.60
N TRP A 257 23.60 2.03 -3.09
CA TRP A 257 23.48 0.62 -2.69
C TRP A 257 23.81 0.43 -1.21
N LEU A 258 24.93 1.02 -0.74
CA LEU A 258 25.31 1.00 0.67
C LEU A 258 24.23 1.67 1.53
N LEU A 259 23.76 2.85 1.12
CA LEU A 259 22.69 3.56 1.83
C LEU A 259 21.39 2.76 1.86
N SER A 260 21.01 2.12 0.75
CA SER A 260 19.82 1.25 0.66
C SER A 260 19.93 0.04 1.60
N ARG A 261 21.13 -0.54 1.70
CA ARG A 261 21.37 -1.68 2.60
C ARG A 261 21.29 -1.29 4.08
N LEU A 262 21.86 -0.14 4.44
CA LEU A 262 21.73 0.43 5.77
C LEU A 262 20.27 0.80 6.09
N ALA A 263 19.58 1.29 5.07
CA ALA A 263 18.16 1.64 5.10
C ALA A 263 17.25 0.43 5.36
N GLU A 264 17.49 -0.71 4.71
CA GLU A 264 16.69 -1.93 4.94
C GLU A 264 16.96 -2.54 6.33
N TRP A 265 18.21 -2.51 6.77
CA TRP A 265 18.62 -3.11 8.05
C TRP A 265 17.99 -2.42 9.28
N LEU A 266 17.78 -1.10 9.22
CA LEU A 266 17.30 -0.30 10.36
C LEU A 266 15.84 -0.61 10.76
N PRO A 267 14.84 -0.60 9.85
CA PRO A 267 13.46 -0.97 10.17
C PRO A 267 13.29 -2.42 10.60
N GLU A 268 14.05 -3.36 10.03
CA GLU A 268 13.97 -4.79 10.41
C GLU A 268 14.26 -4.99 11.91
N HIS A 269 15.20 -4.25 12.47
CA HIS A 269 15.51 -4.29 13.91
C HIS A 269 14.47 -3.57 14.79
N MET A 270 13.81 -2.54 14.26
CA MET A 270 12.82 -1.76 15.00
C MET A 270 11.43 -2.41 15.00
N GLN A 271 11.00 -3.00 13.88
CA GLN A 271 9.69 -3.65 13.76
C GLN A 271 9.57 -4.91 14.62
N GLN A 272 10.67 -5.64 14.83
CA GLN A 272 10.72 -6.80 15.73
C GLN A 272 10.34 -6.45 17.18
N ARG A 273 10.45 -5.18 17.60
CA ARG A 273 10.11 -4.73 18.96
C ARG A 273 8.66 -4.28 19.12
N THR A 274 7.96 -3.99 18.01
CA THR A 274 6.61 -3.39 18.04
C THR A 274 5.53 -4.33 17.50
N ALA A 275 5.90 -5.33 16.70
CA ALA A 275 4.97 -6.36 16.23
C ALA A 275 4.62 -7.32 17.38
N ALA A 276 3.62 -6.96 18.20
CA ALA A 276 2.90 -7.97 18.96
C ALA A 276 2.25 -8.94 17.96
N PRO A 277 2.31 -10.26 18.18
CA PRO A 277 1.53 -11.21 17.39
C PRO A 277 0.07 -10.76 17.42
N VAL A 278 -0.49 -10.46 16.25
CA VAL A 278 -1.94 -10.32 16.15
C VAL A 278 -2.47 -11.74 16.25
N ASP A 279 -2.92 -12.13 17.44
CA ASP A 279 -3.75 -13.32 17.57
C ASP A 279 -4.93 -13.10 16.61
N THR A 280 -5.00 -13.89 15.54
CA THR A 280 -6.16 -13.91 14.66
C THR A 280 -7.35 -14.15 15.56
N GLU A 281 -8.26 -13.16 15.63
CA GLU A 281 -9.48 -13.25 16.42
C GLU A 281 -10.11 -14.62 16.10
N PRO A 282 -10.28 -15.50 17.09
CA PRO A 282 -10.84 -16.82 16.85
C PRO A 282 -12.24 -16.58 16.30
N VAL A 283 -12.38 -16.75 14.97
CA VAL A 283 -13.66 -16.74 14.30
C VAL A 283 -14.52 -17.73 15.08
N ALA A 284 -15.63 -17.26 15.64
CA ALA A 284 -16.50 -18.11 16.45
C ALA A 284 -16.76 -19.41 15.66
N PRO A 285 -16.59 -20.59 16.27
CA PRO A 285 -16.86 -21.83 15.58
C PRO A 285 -18.28 -21.76 15.04
N ILE A 286 -18.39 -21.71 13.71
CA ILE A 286 -19.68 -21.70 13.02
C ILE A 286 -20.41 -22.96 13.51
N ALA A 287 -21.62 -22.78 14.04
CA ALA A 287 -22.36 -23.88 14.64
C ALA A 287 -22.48 -25.04 13.65
N VAL A 288 -22.25 -26.28 14.12
CA VAL A 288 -22.16 -27.52 13.33
C VAL A 288 -23.46 -27.84 12.54
N MET A 289 -24.50 -27.03 12.65
CA MET A 289 -25.79 -27.20 11.97
C MET A 289 -26.36 -25.88 11.42
N ASP A 290 -25.57 -24.82 11.28
CA ASP A 290 -26.04 -23.60 10.61
C ASP A 290 -26.26 -23.89 9.11
N PRO A 291 -27.45 -23.66 8.53
CA PRO A 291 -27.69 -23.83 7.10
C PRO A 291 -26.78 -22.96 6.21
N SER A 292 -26.13 -21.92 6.75
CA SER A 292 -25.06 -21.20 6.05
C SER A 292 -23.77 -22.03 5.88
N ASN A 293 -23.53 -22.99 6.79
CA ASN A 293 -22.38 -23.90 6.80
C ASN A 293 -22.48 -24.94 5.68
N VAL A 294 -23.66 -25.50 5.43
CA VAL A 294 -23.86 -26.50 4.35
C VAL A 294 -23.51 -25.91 2.98
N ASN A 295 -23.92 -24.66 2.73
CA ASN A 295 -23.58 -23.97 1.49
C ASN A 295 -22.11 -23.55 1.45
N GLN A 296 -21.50 -23.15 2.56
CA GLN A 296 -20.07 -22.82 2.59
C GLN A 296 -19.18 -24.06 2.43
N ILE A 297 -19.57 -25.20 2.99
CA ILE A 297 -18.89 -26.49 2.79
C ILE A 297 -19.08 -26.97 1.35
N ALA A 298 -20.29 -26.86 0.79
CA ALA A 298 -20.53 -27.19 -0.62
C ALA A 298 -19.72 -26.30 -1.57
N VAL A 299 -19.66 -24.99 -1.29
CA VAL A 299 -18.82 -24.04 -2.04
C VAL A 299 -17.33 -24.36 -1.86
N ALA A 300 -16.87 -24.66 -0.64
CA ALA A 300 -15.47 -24.99 -0.37
C ALA A 300 -15.05 -26.28 -1.07
N LYS A 301 -15.92 -27.30 -1.07
CA LYS A 301 -15.69 -28.58 -1.75
C LYS A 301 -15.70 -28.42 -3.27
N GLU A 302 -16.60 -27.59 -3.81
CA GLU A 302 -16.63 -27.29 -5.25
C GLU A 302 -15.38 -26.49 -5.68
N VAL A 303 -14.87 -25.58 -4.85
CA VAL A 303 -13.60 -24.86 -5.09
C VAL A 303 -12.41 -25.82 -5.10
N GLU A 304 -12.42 -26.85 -4.25
CA GLU A 304 -11.38 -27.89 -4.19
C GLU A 304 -11.44 -28.85 -5.39
N GLU A 305 -12.65 -29.12 -5.90
CA GLU A 305 -12.89 -30.01 -7.05
C GLU A 305 -12.76 -29.32 -8.43
N LEU A 306 -12.53 -28.00 -8.48
CA LEU A 306 -12.34 -27.24 -9.73
C LEU A 306 -10.85 -27.06 -10.08
N PRO A 307 -10.24 -27.97 -10.88
CA PRO A 307 -8.79 -27.95 -11.16
C PRO A 307 -8.30 -26.74 -11.96
N LEU A 308 -9.20 -25.88 -12.44
CA LEU A 308 -8.89 -24.72 -13.29
C LEU A 308 -9.47 -23.39 -12.77
N GLY A 309 -9.90 -23.31 -11.51
CA GLY A 309 -10.21 -22.02 -10.85
C GLY A 309 -11.38 -21.23 -11.44
N GLY A 310 -12.50 -21.91 -11.73
CA GLY A 310 -13.75 -21.24 -12.08
C GLY A 310 -14.42 -20.57 -10.87
N THR A 311 -15.26 -19.56 -11.10
CA THR A 311 -16.07 -18.98 -10.02
C THR A 311 -17.12 -20.00 -9.55
N PRO A 312 -17.19 -20.29 -8.23
CA PRO A 312 -18.18 -21.23 -7.70
C PRO A 312 -19.60 -20.72 -7.97
N ARG A 313 -20.53 -21.65 -8.19
CA ARG A 313 -21.93 -21.30 -8.45
C ARG A 313 -22.52 -20.63 -7.20
N LYS A 314 -23.23 -19.52 -7.40
CA LYS A 314 -23.92 -18.82 -6.31
C LYS A 314 -25.18 -19.62 -5.96
N TYR A 315 -25.15 -20.43 -4.90
CA TYR A 315 -26.35 -21.08 -4.40
C TYR A 315 -27.30 -20.03 -3.84
N HIS A 316 -28.48 -19.87 -4.45
CA HIS A 316 -29.53 -18.98 -3.94
C HIS A 316 -30.20 -19.65 -2.74
N ALA A 317 -30.25 -18.94 -1.61
CA ALA A 317 -30.94 -19.41 -0.42
C ALA A 317 -32.45 -19.50 -0.67
N HIS A 318 -33.00 -20.71 -0.76
CA HIS A 318 -34.42 -20.94 -0.59
C HIS A 318 -34.68 -21.13 0.91
N HIS A 319 -34.93 -20.04 1.62
CA HIS A 319 -35.27 -20.08 3.03
C HIS A 319 -36.67 -20.71 3.23
N ARG A 320 -36.70 -21.93 3.79
CA ARG A 320 -37.84 -22.39 4.58
C ARG A 320 -37.40 -22.51 6.04
N GLY A 321 -37.77 -21.49 6.83
CA GLY A 321 -37.99 -21.58 8.27
C GLY A 321 -36.77 -21.73 9.19
N THR A 322 -36.35 -20.63 9.81
CA THR A 322 -36.33 -20.47 11.28
C THR A 322 -36.04 -18.99 11.57
N ASN A 323 -36.86 -18.37 12.43
CA ASN A 323 -36.84 -16.93 12.74
C ASN A 323 -35.64 -16.51 13.61
N ALA A 324 -34.41 -16.80 13.19
CA ALA A 324 -33.22 -16.33 13.87
C ALA A 324 -32.82 -14.96 13.32
N SER A 325 -33.13 -13.89 14.06
CA SER A 325 -32.56 -12.56 13.79
C SER A 325 -31.26 -12.39 14.57
N ILE A 326 -30.22 -11.85 13.90
CA ILE A 326 -28.86 -11.64 14.44
C ILE A 326 -28.84 -10.75 15.71
N HIS A 327 -29.91 -10.02 15.98
CA HIS A 327 -29.94 -9.00 17.03
C HIS A 327 -30.05 -9.56 18.46
N ASN A 328 -30.39 -10.85 18.67
CA ASN A 328 -30.69 -11.41 19.99
C ASN A 328 -30.10 -12.81 20.27
N TRP A 329 -29.01 -13.20 19.60
CA TRP A 329 -28.43 -14.55 19.68
C TRP A 329 -28.07 -15.01 21.10
N ARG A 330 -27.75 -14.09 22.02
CA ARG A 330 -27.46 -14.40 23.43
C ARG A 330 -28.70 -14.79 24.26
N ARG A 331 -29.91 -14.49 23.78
CA ARG A 331 -31.18 -14.75 24.48
C ARG A 331 -31.99 -15.87 23.84
N THR A 332 -31.60 -16.35 22.67
CA THR A 332 -32.31 -17.41 21.95
C THR A 332 -31.92 -18.76 22.55
N ARG A 333 -32.85 -19.36 23.31
CA ARG A 333 -32.71 -20.76 23.75
C ARG A 333 -33.13 -21.65 22.59
N TYR A 334 -32.23 -22.54 22.14
CA TYR A 334 -32.53 -23.53 21.12
C TYR A 334 -33.52 -24.55 21.69
N GLU A 335 -34.77 -24.52 21.25
CA GLU A 335 -35.66 -25.68 21.40
C GLU A 335 -35.51 -26.53 20.14
N GLN A 336 -34.87 -27.68 20.31
CA GLN A 336 -34.64 -28.65 19.25
C GLN A 336 -35.96 -29.40 18.99
N GLY A 337 -36.78 -28.89 18.08
CA GLY A 337 -37.90 -29.65 17.52
C GLY A 337 -37.37 -30.74 16.60
N TYR A 338 -37.49 -32.00 17.01
CA TYR A 338 -37.20 -33.15 16.15
C TYR A 338 -38.27 -33.23 15.05
N ASP A 339 -37.88 -33.07 13.79
CA ASP A 339 -38.75 -33.34 12.65
C ASP A 339 -38.54 -34.80 12.20
N GLU A 340 -39.45 -35.68 12.60
CA GLU A 340 -39.42 -37.10 12.24
C GLU A 340 -39.65 -37.35 10.74
N THR A 341 -40.01 -36.31 9.96
CA THR A 341 -40.29 -36.44 8.53
C THR A 341 -39.09 -36.18 7.63
N HIS A 342 -37.92 -35.88 8.21
CA HIS A 342 -36.69 -35.62 7.44
C HIS A 342 -36.19 -36.88 6.70
N PRO A 343 -35.87 -36.80 5.40
CA PRO A 343 -35.51 -37.97 4.59
C PRO A 343 -34.27 -38.73 5.10
N ASP A 344 -33.28 -38.02 5.64
CA ASP A 344 -32.02 -38.59 6.14
C ASP A 344 -32.19 -39.44 7.42
N ASN A 345 -33.35 -39.39 8.08
CA ASN A 345 -33.63 -40.23 9.26
C ASN A 345 -34.19 -41.62 8.89
N ARG A 346 -34.40 -41.92 7.61
CA ARG A 346 -35.01 -43.20 7.16
C ARG A 346 -34.00 -44.32 6.89
N ASP A 347 -32.71 -44.01 6.85
CA ASP A 347 -31.68 -44.93 6.34
C ASP A 347 -30.87 -45.64 7.43
N VAL A 348 -31.32 -45.63 8.69
CA VAL A 348 -30.66 -46.39 9.77
C VAL A 348 -31.55 -47.55 10.21
N LYS A 349 -31.63 -48.59 9.38
CA LYS A 349 -32.03 -49.94 9.82
C LYS A 349 -31.25 -51.03 9.08
N ALA A 350 -30.59 -51.87 9.90
CA ALA A 350 -29.92 -53.14 9.60
C ALA A 350 -28.67 -52.96 8.70
N ASP A 351 -27.45 -53.17 9.17
CA ASP A 351 -26.88 -54.46 9.54
C ASP A 351 -25.63 -54.31 10.43
N GLY A 352 -25.36 -55.28 11.32
CA GLY A 352 -24.04 -55.49 11.91
C GLY A 352 -23.95 -55.38 13.43
N GLU A 353 -23.76 -56.53 14.06
CA GLU A 353 -23.58 -56.78 15.49
C GLU A 353 -22.42 -55.99 16.12
N HIS A 354 -22.64 -55.41 17.31
CA HIS A 354 -21.72 -55.58 18.43
C HIS A 354 -22.40 -55.25 19.77
N GLU A 355 -22.06 -56.10 20.74
CA GLU A 355 -22.54 -56.25 22.12
C GLU A 355 -22.48 -54.99 23.00
N GLY A 356 -23.39 -54.91 23.99
CA GLY A 356 -23.14 -54.21 25.25
C GLY A 356 -24.27 -53.30 25.78
N SER A 357 -25.24 -53.88 26.49
CA SER A 357 -26.12 -53.18 27.46
C SER A 357 -25.33 -52.70 28.71
N PRO A 358 -25.88 -51.91 29.68
CA PRO A 358 -27.30 -51.60 29.95
C PRO A 358 -27.60 -50.08 30.14
N ALA A 359 -28.74 -49.57 29.67
CA ALA A 359 -30.03 -49.51 30.38
C ALA A 359 -29.99 -48.94 31.82
N THR A 360 -30.42 -47.69 31.96
CA THR A 360 -31.04 -47.18 33.19
C THR A 360 -32.32 -46.43 32.84
N LYS A 361 -33.46 -47.06 33.14
CA LYS A 361 -34.80 -46.45 33.22
C LYS A 361 -34.86 -45.54 34.44
N THR A 362 -35.42 -44.32 34.33
CA THR A 362 -36.27 -43.73 35.39
C THR A 362 -37.26 -42.70 34.82
N GLU A 363 -38.52 -43.14 34.78
CA GLU A 363 -39.79 -42.47 35.13
C GLU A 363 -40.28 -41.18 34.43
N ALA A 364 -41.47 -41.37 33.85
CA ALA A 364 -42.46 -40.36 33.54
C ALA A 364 -43.01 -39.68 34.81
N ARG A 365 -43.32 -38.39 34.71
CA ARG A 365 -44.33 -37.76 35.57
C ARG A 365 -45.25 -36.85 34.76
N HIS A 366 -46.47 -37.32 34.64
CA HIS A 366 -47.68 -36.59 34.27
C HIS A 366 -47.85 -35.37 35.18
N GLU A 367 -48.12 -34.20 34.61
CA GLU A 367 -49.05 -33.25 35.24
C GLU A 367 -49.81 -32.43 34.20
N SER A 368 -51.11 -32.67 34.18
CA SER A 368 -52.12 -32.00 33.37
C SER A 368 -52.55 -30.72 34.09
N ARG A 369 -52.61 -29.59 33.38
CA ARG A 369 -53.43 -28.45 33.81
C ARG A 369 -54.23 -27.90 32.64
N LYS A 370 -55.55 -28.10 32.72
CA LYS A 370 -56.58 -27.58 31.82
C LYS A 370 -56.89 -26.10 32.11
N SER A 371 -57.37 -25.44 31.05
CA SER A 371 -58.45 -24.43 31.01
C SER A 371 -58.15 -23.00 31.50
N PHE A 372 -58.26 -22.03 30.58
CA PHE A 372 -59.37 -21.05 30.65
C PHE A 372 -59.66 -20.39 29.29
N SER A 373 -60.97 -20.29 29.00
CA SER A 373 -61.62 -19.66 27.85
C SER A 373 -61.84 -18.16 28.10
N GLY A 374 -61.89 -17.35 27.04
CA GLY A 374 -62.30 -15.95 27.11
C GLY A 374 -62.44 -15.29 25.74
N ASP A 375 -63.59 -15.51 25.10
CA ASP A 375 -64.11 -14.66 24.03
C ASP A 375 -64.57 -13.30 24.59
N HIS A 376 -64.38 -12.21 23.84
CA HIS A 376 -65.44 -11.21 23.55
C HIS A 376 -64.98 -10.06 22.63
N HIS A 377 -65.72 -9.91 21.52
CA HIS A 377 -66.21 -8.66 20.86
C HIS A 377 -65.22 -7.68 20.19
N ARG A 378 -65.53 -6.94 19.12
CA ARG A 378 -66.62 -6.82 18.11
C ARG A 378 -66.15 -5.82 17.03
N PHE A 379 -66.61 -6.02 15.79
CA PHE A 379 -67.00 -5.08 14.73
C PHE A 379 -66.27 -3.75 14.46
N GLY A 380 -66.02 -3.50 13.16
CA GLY A 380 -65.86 -2.17 12.57
C GLY A 380 -65.54 -2.21 11.09
N ALA A 381 -66.56 -2.28 10.24
CA ALA A 381 -66.46 -2.15 8.79
C ALA A 381 -66.32 -0.68 8.37
N ALA A 382 -65.54 -0.41 7.31
CA ALA A 382 -65.84 0.66 6.35
C ALA A 382 -65.15 0.37 5.01
N SER A 383 -65.98 0.37 3.96
CA SER A 383 -65.67 0.17 2.56
C SER A 383 -65.74 1.51 1.83
N PHE A 384 -64.80 1.80 0.92
CA PHE A 384 -65.07 2.40 -0.41
C PHE A 384 -63.78 2.26 -1.25
N LYS A 385 -63.72 1.43 -2.31
CA LYS A 385 -64.14 1.66 -3.72
C LYS A 385 -63.58 2.98 -4.29
N ARG A 386 -63.02 3.08 -5.51
CA ARG A 386 -62.81 2.17 -6.65
C ARG A 386 -61.93 2.95 -7.65
N GLY A 387 -60.94 2.32 -8.28
CA GLY A 387 -60.91 2.10 -9.74
C GLY A 387 -60.18 3.25 -10.47
N ASP A 388 -59.52 3.10 -11.60
CA ASP A 388 -59.20 2.03 -12.54
C ASP A 388 -57.91 2.57 -13.25
N GLY A 389 -56.89 1.82 -13.64
CA GLY A 389 -56.91 0.67 -14.52
C GLY A 389 -56.44 1.08 -15.93
N ILE A 390 -55.34 0.46 -16.38
CA ILE A 390 -54.99 0.17 -17.80
C ILE A 390 -54.45 1.39 -18.59
N GLY A 391 -53.39 1.36 -19.40
CA GLY A 391 -52.56 0.29 -20.00
C GLY A 391 -52.12 0.75 -21.40
N GLY A 392 -50.96 0.27 -21.88
CA GLY A 392 -50.44 0.47 -23.25
C GLY A 392 -49.45 1.64 -23.36
N GLY A 393 -48.32 1.55 -24.07
CA GLY A 393 -47.85 0.56 -25.03
C GLY A 393 -47.08 1.28 -26.14
N ARG A 394 -45.74 1.12 -26.11
CA ARG A 394 -44.79 1.06 -27.24
C ARG A 394 -44.49 2.25 -28.19
N ASP A 395 -43.22 2.16 -28.64
CA ASP A 395 -42.53 2.72 -29.82
C ASP A 395 -42.17 4.22 -29.73
N GLY A 396 -40.96 4.70 -30.01
CA GLY A 396 -39.83 4.21 -30.81
C GLY A 396 -39.33 5.40 -31.65
N ILE A 397 -38.01 5.47 -31.94
CA ILE A 397 -37.35 6.41 -32.88
C ILE A 397 -37.16 7.83 -32.29
N GLY A 398 -36.02 8.51 -32.33
CA GLY A 398 -34.73 8.39 -33.00
C GLY A 398 -34.09 9.79 -33.01
N GLY A 399 -32.76 9.88 -33.20
CA GLY A 399 -32.12 11.12 -33.68
C GLY A 399 -31.47 12.06 -32.65
N LYS A 400 -30.17 11.83 -32.44
CA LYS A 400 -29.11 12.85 -32.23
C LYS A 400 -29.01 13.82 -33.45
N PRO A 401 -28.15 14.88 -33.52
CA PRO A 401 -27.28 15.52 -32.49
C PRO A 401 -27.16 17.09 -32.59
N LYS A 402 -26.23 17.64 -31.79
CA LYS A 402 -25.43 18.89 -31.92
C LYS A 402 -26.10 20.22 -31.58
N ILE A 403 -25.62 20.88 -30.52
CA ILE A 403 -24.59 21.94 -30.58
C ILE A 403 -23.59 21.69 -29.47
#